data_AF-E0QP51-F1
#
_entry.id   AF-E0QP51-F1
#
_cell.length_a   1.000
_cell.length_b   1.000
_cell.length_c   1.000
_cell.angle_alpha   90.00
_cell.angle_beta   90.00
_cell.angle_gamma   90.00
#
_symmetry.space_group_name_H-M   'P 1'
#
loop_
_entity.id
_entity.type
_entity.pdbx_description
1 polymer ?
#
loop_
_entity_poly.entity_id
_entity_poly.type
_entity_poly.pdbx_seq_one_letter_code
_entity_poly.pdbx_strand_id
1 'polypeptide(L)'
;MPGGTNPAAVVSLAEVLATLIEPHLTADERRIREGLPVVDDYDWGYPQGDTEGSVDPDSAGVHEAPSANTALPAAAPPYPVPGMAASGDSSADSELAPREPENPGETNTATPAVVPPETRETPATGTPRVKEILIPITPGTSPDQAKRDIQRRLKGPLPARCDLIMQTSGSQTGTGHLVAISAAALVSSARSTLAMIGEGRWILALPVNHIGGLQVLTRSLIAGTKPVIVDTTSGFNPKQLVRAVERATSDPGIPAYISLVPTQVSRILDEGGEPVEALAKLHTILVGGAAFTTFLADRAKAAGWHVVETYGMTETCGGCVYDGMPLVGTQVSTVGDTVWITGTTLMEDYLEIPAPGEETPWIQMGPRRWFKTSDTGRMEGPRLIIQGRTDDVINTGGVKVHASAVEEAALTVPGVGRICVVGLPDARWGELVTALVVPGQDVDVDLLAPLMGSPASLGVRGADGQRVEPDSLAARIRTAVGAELGAAHAPRVIIIVQQLPLLGPGKVDRHEAAAIAQRELRAGRAWVR
;
A
#
# COMPACT_ATOMS: atom_id res chain seq x y z
N MET A 1 21.59 0.58 8.71
CA MET A 1 22.13 0.98 7.39
C MET A 1 21.53 2.30 7.00
N PRO A 2 22.31 3.30 6.54
CA PRO A 2 21.75 4.55 6.01
C PRO A 2 20.72 4.26 4.91
N GLY A 3 19.52 4.84 5.02
CA GLY A 3 18.53 4.81 3.97
C GLY A 3 18.56 6.09 3.12
N GLY A 4 17.40 6.47 2.56
CA GLY A 4 17.28 7.64 1.69
C GLY A 4 17.26 7.31 0.21
N THR A 5 17.63 8.28 -0.62
CA THR A 5 17.78 8.11 -2.07
C THR A 5 19.20 8.38 -2.56
N ASN A 6 20.14 8.63 -1.64
CA ASN A 6 21.55 8.80 -1.98
C ASN A 6 22.07 7.52 -2.66
N PRO A 7 22.67 7.60 -3.86
CA PRO A 7 23.06 6.41 -4.61
C PRO A 7 23.97 5.43 -3.86
N ALA A 8 24.92 5.91 -3.05
CA ALA A 8 25.82 5.04 -2.30
C ALA A 8 25.07 4.28 -1.19
N ALA A 9 24.15 4.97 -0.48
CA ALA A 9 23.31 4.35 0.54
C ALA A 9 22.37 3.30 -0.09
N VAL A 10 21.79 3.61 -1.24
CA VAL A 10 20.91 2.70 -1.99
C VAL A 10 21.66 1.43 -2.41
N VAL A 11 22.86 1.56 -2.99
CA VAL A 11 23.67 0.42 -3.42
C VAL A 11 24.06 -0.46 -2.23
N SER A 12 24.56 0.15 -1.15
CA SER A 12 24.94 -0.59 0.06
C SER A 12 23.75 -1.32 0.69
N LEU A 13 22.57 -0.70 0.71
CA LEU A 13 21.37 -1.37 1.19
C LEU A 13 20.92 -2.50 0.26
N ALA A 14 21.03 -2.33 -1.05
CA ALA A 14 20.69 -3.37 -2.03
C ALA A 14 21.56 -4.62 -1.89
N GLU A 15 22.85 -4.48 -1.58
CA GLU A 15 23.77 -5.61 -1.35
C GLU A 15 23.38 -6.43 -0.12
N VAL A 16 23.09 -5.75 1.00
CA VAL A 16 22.63 -6.43 2.22
C VAL A 16 21.26 -7.06 2.01
N LEU A 17 20.35 -6.35 1.35
CA LEU A 17 19.01 -6.84 1.03
C LEU A 17 19.07 -8.08 0.12
N ALA A 18 19.95 -8.08 -0.88
CA ALA A 18 20.17 -9.22 -1.76
C ALA A 18 20.58 -10.49 -1.00
N THR A 19 21.45 -10.34 0.00
CA THR A 19 21.85 -11.45 0.89
C THR A 19 20.69 -11.90 1.78
N LEU A 20 19.90 -10.95 2.29
CA LEU A 20 18.75 -11.21 3.15
C LEU A 20 17.65 -12.02 2.45
N ILE A 21 17.37 -11.71 1.17
CA ILE A 21 16.29 -12.36 0.42
C ILE A 21 16.73 -13.65 -0.29
N GLU A 22 18.03 -13.90 -0.43
CA GLU A 22 18.60 -15.04 -1.15
C GLU A 22 17.93 -16.40 -0.81
N PRO A 23 17.70 -16.73 0.48
CA PRO A 23 17.08 -18.02 0.84
C PRO A 23 15.63 -18.17 0.40
N HIS A 24 14.99 -17.08 -0.02
CA HIS A 24 13.58 -17.03 -0.42
C HIS A 24 13.38 -16.99 -1.94
N LEU A 25 14.45 -16.90 -2.72
CA LEU A 25 14.38 -16.89 -4.18
C LEU A 25 14.13 -18.29 -4.76
N THR A 26 13.45 -18.35 -5.90
CA THR A 26 13.31 -19.58 -6.68
C THR A 26 14.63 -19.91 -7.39
N ALA A 27 14.73 -21.11 -7.98
CA ALA A 27 15.88 -21.45 -8.81
C ALA A 27 16.00 -20.50 -10.02
N ASP A 28 14.88 -20.18 -10.67
CA ASP A 28 14.83 -19.30 -11.83
C ASP A 28 15.25 -17.87 -11.48
N GLU A 29 14.75 -17.32 -10.36
CA GLU A 29 15.14 -15.98 -9.91
C GLU A 29 16.63 -15.90 -9.60
N ARG A 30 17.23 -16.95 -9.01
CA ARG A 30 18.68 -17.01 -8.82
C ARG A 30 19.43 -17.00 -10.15
N ARG A 31 18.98 -17.79 -11.12
CA ARG A 31 19.58 -17.84 -12.46
C ARG A 31 19.49 -16.48 -13.17
N ILE A 32 18.31 -15.84 -13.14
CA ILE A 32 18.09 -14.50 -13.71
C ILE A 32 19.07 -13.50 -13.10
N ARG A 33 19.26 -13.51 -11.77
CA ARG A 33 20.21 -12.63 -11.08
C ARG A 33 21.67 -12.87 -11.46
N GLU A 34 22.03 -14.10 -11.77
CA GLU A 34 23.37 -14.47 -12.25
C GLU A 34 23.56 -14.17 -13.75
N GLY A 35 22.54 -13.66 -14.43
CA GLY A 35 22.55 -13.42 -15.88
C GLY A 35 22.48 -14.72 -16.69
N LEU A 36 22.05 -15.81 -16.07
CA LEU A 36 21.88 -17.12 -16.70
C LEU A 36 20.47 -17.24 -17.29
N PRO A 37 20.30 -17.90 -18.44
CA PRO A 37 18.98 -18.16 -18.99
C PRO A 37 18.19 -19.07 -18.05
N VAL A 38 16.90 -18.77 -17.87
CA VAL A 38 15.95 -19.72 -17.28
C VAL A 38 15.79 -20.87 -18.26
N VAL A 39 16.07 -22.09 -17.82
CA VAL A 39 15.93 -23.29 -18.65
C VAL A 39 14.67 -23.98 -18.18
N ASP A 40 13.71 -24.17 -19.07
CA ASP A 40 12.59 -25.09 -18.82
C ASP A 40 13.16 -26.51 -18.85
N ASP A 41 13.48 -27.06 -17.67
CA ASP A 41 14.03 -28.40 -17.51
C ASP A 41 12.94 -29.45 -17.35
N TYR A 42 11.67 -29.11 -17.65
CA TYR A 42 10.62 -30.11 -17.74
C TYR A 42 10.87 -31.07 -18.90
N ASP A 43 11.23 -32.30 -18.55
CA ASP A 43 11.13 -33.45 -19.43
C ASP A 43 9.64 -33.72 -19.70
N TRP A 44 9.15 -33.18 -20.80
CA TRP A 44 7.77 -33.39 -21.25
C TRP A 44 7.47 -34.84 -21.61
N GLY A 45 8.45 -35.75 -21.57
CA GLY A 45 8.29 -37.19 -21.39
C GLY A 45 7.03 -37.80 -22.00
N TYR A 46 6.70 -37.46 -23.25
CA TYR A 46 5.67 -38.20 -23.96
C TYR A 46 6.24 -39.59 -24.17
N PRO A 47 5.59 -40.66 -23.69
CA PRO A 47 6.04 -42.00 -24.04
C PRO A 47 6.02 -42.07 -25.56
N GLN A 48 7.19 -42.19 -26.18
CA GLN A 48 7.29 -42.55 -27.58
C GLN A 48 6.66 -43.93 -27.69
N GLY A 49 5.38 -43.96 -28.07
CA GLY A 49 4.70 -45.17 -28.45
C GLY A 49 5.39 -45.68 -29.71
N ASP A 50 5.96 -46.88 -29.60
CA ASP A 50 6.46 -47.66 -30.71
C ASP A 50 5.43 -47.66 -31.84
N THR A 51 5.71 -46.89 -32.89
CA THR A 51 5.06 -47.03 -34.18
C THR A 51 6.16 -47.28 -35.20
N GLU A 52 6.69 -48.51 -35.18
CA GLU A 52 7.19 -49.12 -36.40
C GLU A 52 6.02 -49.22 -37.39
N GLY A 53 5.93 -48.24 -38.27
CA GLY A 53 5.00 -48.20 -39.38
C GLY A 53 5.69 -47.54 -40.57
N SER A 54 6.35 -48.36 -41.37
CA SER A 54 6.98 -47.97 -42.64
C SER A 54 6.03 -47.16 -43.53
N VAL A 55 6.48 -45.99 -44.00
CA VAL A 55 5.86 -45.33 -45.15
C VAL A 55 6.93 -44.89 -46.15
N ASP A 56 6.71 -45.38 -47.37
CA ASP A 56 7.45 -45.27 -48.63
C ASP A 56 7.56 -43.82 -49.13
N PRO A 57 8.73 -43.34 -49.65
CA PRO A 57 8.86 -41.98 -50.13
C PRO A 57 8.60 -41.92 -51.65
N ASP A 58 7.34 -41.89 -52.06
CA ASP A 58 6.96 -41.34 -53.36
C ASP A 58 5.45 -41.06 -53.45
N SER A 59 5.06 -39.82 -53.13
CA SER A 59 3.93 -39.17 -53.79
C SER A 59 4.02 -37.66 -53.65
N ALA A 60 4.56 -37.03 -54.69
CA ALA A 60 4.42 -35.62 -54.94
C ALA A 60 2.94 -35.28 -55.19
N GLY A 61 2.45 -34.24 -54.52
CA GLY A 61 1.11 -33.69 -54.70
C GLY A 61 1.05 -32.24 -54.24
N VAL A 62 1.25 -31.34 -55.19
CA VAL A 62 1.07 -29.88 -55.13
C VAL A 62 -0.29 -29.52 -54.52
N HIS A 63 -0.36 -28.57 -53.60
CA HIS A 63 -1.38 -27.50 -53.62
C HIS A 63 -1.03 -26.33 -52.68
N GLU A 64 -1.45 -25.15 -53.13
CA GLU A 64 -1.05 -23.81 -52.73
C GLU A 64 -1.46 -23.39 -51.32
N ALA A 65 -0.68 -22.45 -50.76
CA ALA A 65 -1.10 -21.63 -49.64
C ALA A 65 -2.15 -20.58 -50.07
N PRO A 66 -3.09 -20.22 -49.17
CA PRO A 66 -3.49 -18.82 -49.09
C PRO A 66 -3.53 -18.25 -47.67
N SER A 67 -2.88 -17.09 -47.57
CA SER A 67 -3.22 -15.87 -46.83
C SER A 67 -3.80 -15.93 -45.41
N ALA A 68 -3.06 -15.28 -44.52
CA ALA A 68 -3.52 -14.76 -43.24
C ALA A 68 -4.70 -13.78 -43.39
N ASN A 69 -5.75 -13.96 -42.56
CA ASN A 69 -6.49 -12.84 -42.00
C ASN A 69 -7.18 -13.22 -40.67
N THR A 70 -6.79 -12.48 -39.63
CA THR A 70 -7.56 -12.07 -38.43
C THR A 70 -8.74 -12.91 -37.91
N ALA A 71 -8.55 -13.51 -36.73
CA ALA A 71 -9.46 -13.42 -35.56
C ALA A 71 -8.84 -14.11 -34.33
N LEU A 72 -8.71 -13.37 -33.22
CA LEU A 72 -8.40 -13.92 -31.89
C LEU A 72 -9.57 -14.79 -31.39
N PRO A 73 -9.35 -16.01 -30.87
CA PRO A 73 -10.42 -16.75 -30.23
C PRO A 73 -10.67 -16.26 -28.79
N ALA A 74 -11.96 -16.09 -28.49
CA ALA A 74 -12.52 -15.64 -27.24
C ALA A 74 -12.21 -16.57 -26.04
N ALA A 75 -12.25 -15.96 -24.86
CA ALA A 75 -12.01 -16.56 -23.55
C ALA A 75 -12.82 -17.86 -23.30
N ALA A 76 -12.16 -18.84 -22.68
CA ALA A 76 -12.76 -20.07 -22.21
C ALA A 76 -13.78 -19.82 -21.07
N PRO A 77 -14.88 -20.58 -20.99
CA PRO A 77 -15.90 -20.41 -19.95
C PRO A 77 -15.45 -21.00 -18.59
N PRO A 78 -16.01 -20.51 -17.46
CA PRO A 78 -15.61 -20.96 -16.13
C PRO A 78 -16.21 -22.32 -15.74
N TYR A 79 -15.43 -23.09 -14.97
CA TYR A 79 -15.79 -24.38 -14.39
C TYR A 79 -16.98 -24.30 -13.40
N PRO A 80 -17.81 -25.36 -13.26
CA PRO A 80 -19.03 -25.34 -12.48
C PRO A 80 -18.82 -25.49 -10.97
N VAL A 81 -19.67 -24.79 -10.20
CA VAL A 81 -19.80 -24.83 -8.74
C VAL A 81 -20.63 -26.04 -8.31
N PRO A 82 -20.25 -26.85 -7.29
CA PRO A 82 -21.09 -27.93 -6.80
C PRO A 82 -22.32 -27.40 -6.05
N GLY A 83 -23.49 -27.91 -6.44
CA GLY A 83 -24.80 -27.45 -6.00
C GLY A 83 -25.22 -27.84 -4.59
N MET A 84 -25.97 -26.94 -3.97
CA MET A 84 -26.91 -27.23 -2.89
C MET A 84 -28.13 -27.97 -3.46
N ALA A 85 -28.50 -29.09 -2.84
CA ALA A 85 -29.83 -29.66 -2.97
C ALA A 85 -30.49 -29.68 -1.57
N ALA A 86 -31.72 -29.17 -1.52
CA ALA A 86 -32.58 -29.16 -0.35
C ALA A 86 -33.72 -30.18 -0.53
N SER A 87 -33.95 -30.98 0.51
CA SER A 87 -35.20 -31.69 0.87
C SER A 87 -34.88 -32.42 2.19
N GLY A 88 -35.60 -32.39 3.31
CA GLY A 88 -37.03 -32.20 3.57
C GLY A 88 -37.46 -33.34 4.50
N ASP A 89 -37.76 -33.01 5.77
CA ASP A 89 -38.48 -33.74 6.84
C ASP A 89 -38.31 -35.27 7.07
N SER A 90 -37.90 -35.65 8.29
CA SER A 90 -38.83 -36.09 9.37
C SER A 90 -38.09 -36.77 10.55
N SER A 91 -38.69 -36.63 11.72
CA SER A 91 -38.32 -37.05 13.08
C SER A 91 -38.30 -38.56 13.33
N ALA A 92 -37.40 -39.05 14.21
CA ALA A 92 -37.72 -39.73 15.49
C ALA A 92 -36.53 -40.56 16.06
N ASP A 93 -36.25 -40.34 17.35
CA ASP A 93 -35.83 -41.24 18.43
C ASP A 93 -34.75 -42.32 18.23
N SER A 94 -33.64 -42.19 18.96
CA SER A 94 -33.41 -42.89 20.26
C SER A 94 -31.92 -43.09 20.57
N GLU A 95 -31.57 -42.80 21.83
CA GLU A 95 -30.30 -43.16 22.49
C GLU A 95 -30.14 -44.68 22.61
N LEU A 96 -28.91 -45.19 22.45
CA LEU A 96 -28.32 -46.24 23.31
C LEU A 96 -26.86 -46.55 22.89
N ALA A 97 -25.92 -46.29 23.78
CA ALA A 97 -24.56 -46.83 23.78
C ALA A 97 -24.52 -48.19 24.52
N PRO A 98 -23.35 -48.84 24.69
CA PRO A 98 -22.42 -49.37 23.69
C PRO A 98 -22.32 -50.91 23.80
N ARG A 99 -21.71 -51.60 22.82
CA ARG A 99 -21.33 -53.02 22.97
C ARG A 99 -19.91 -53.28 22.48
N GLU A 100 -19.14 -53.90 23.38
CA GLU A 100 -17.85 -54.56 23.17
C GLU A 100 -17.94 -55.69 22.14
N PRO A 101 -16.83 -56.09 21.52
CA PRO A 101 -16.70 -57.43 20.94
C PRO A 101 -15.61 -58.27 21.63
N GLU A 102 -15.96 -59.53 21.91
CA GLU A 102 -15.02 -60.60 22.28
C GLU A 102 -14.36 -61.26 21.04
N ASN A 103 -13.13 -61.73 21.29
CA ASN A 103 -12.12 -62.48 20.50
C ASN A 103 -12.56 -63.88 19.99
N PRO A 104 -11.76 -64.76 19.30
CA PRO A 104 -10.28 -64.86 19.19
C PRO A 104 -9.67 -65.31 17.82
N GLY A 105 -8.33 -65.31 17.72
CA GLY A 105 -7.57 -66.04 16.68
C GLY A 105 -6.05 -65.79 16.66
N GLU A 106 -5.30 -66.56 17.45
CA GLU A 106 -3.83 -66.83 17.40
C GLU A 106 -3.34 -67.17 15.97
N THR A 107 -2.10 -67.02 15.48
CA THR A 107 -0.72 -66.79 15.96
C THR A 107 0.16 -66.49 14.71
N ASN A 108 1.16 -65.61 14.80
CA ASN A 108 2.58 -65.93 14.47
C ASN A 108 3.50 -64.71 14.64
N THR A 109 4.55 -64.90 15.42
CA THR A 109 5.60 -63.93 15.77
C THR A 109 6.83 -64.10 14.88
N ALA A 110 7.33 -63.01 14.29
CA ALA A 110 8.72 -62.88 13.86
C ALA A 110 9.17 -61.41 13.96
N THR A 111 10.18 -61.18 14.79
CA THR A 111 10.79 -59.89 15.17
C THR A 111 11.68 -59.31 14.07
N PRO A 112 11.65 -58.00 13.76
CA PRO A 112 12.74 -57.32 13.05
C PRO A 112 13.74 -56.66 14.01
N ALA A 113 14.98 -56.59 13.55
CA ALA A 113 16.22 -56.39 14.29
C ALA A 113 16.37 -55.03 15.02
N VAL A 114 17.12 -55.10 16.12
CA VAL A 114 17.61 -53.97 16.93
C VAL A 114 18.65 -53.17 16.14
N VAL A 115 18.34 -51.90 15.88
CA VAL A 115 19.29 -50.88 15.40
C VAL A 115 20.13 -50.40 16.61
N PRO A 116 21.47 -50.26 16.51
CA PRO A 116 22.28 -49.78 17.62
C PRO A 116 21.91 -48.32 17.95
N PRO A 117 21.99 -47.89 19.21
CA PRO A 117 21.70 -46.50 19.56
C PRO A 117 22.72 -45.58 18.90
N GLU A 118 22.22 -44.69 18.04
CA GLU A 118 22.98 -43.56 17.53
C GLU A 118 23.54 -42.78 18.72
N THR A 119 24.85 -42.56 18.67
CA THR A 119 25.57 -41.65 19.56
C THR A 119 24.81 -40.34 19.64
N ARG A 120 24.29 -40.01 20.84
CA ARG A 120 23.88 -38.64 21.18
C ARG A 120 25.02 -37.71 20.79
N GLU A 121 24.86 -37.00 19.68
CA GLU A 121 25.68 -35.83 19.42
C GLU A 121 25.45 -34.89 20.60
N THR A 122 26.49 -34.74 21.41
CA THR A 122 26.65 -33.60 22.32
C THR A 122 26.24 -32.35 21.55
N PRO A 123 25.34 -31.49 22.06
CA PRO A 123 25.06 -30.24 21.40
C PRO A 123 26.41 -29.53 21.27
N ALA A 124 26.85 -29.30 20.05
CA ALA A 124 28.00 -28.45 19.80
C ALA A 124 27.74 -27.20 20.64
N THR A 125 28.71 -26.83 21.48
CA THR A 125 28.77 -25.54 22.15
C THR A 125 28.98 -24.45 21.10
N GLY A 126 28.01 -24.32 20.20
CA GLY A 126 27.90 -23.27 19.23
C GLY A 126 27.52 -22.03 20.01
N THR A 127 28.38 -21.02 19.92
CA THR A 127 28.03 -19.66 20.28
C THR A 127 26.65 -19.37 19.67
N PRO A 128 25.66 -18.88 20.45
CA PRO A 128 24.33 -18.61 19.89
C PRO A 128 24.51 -17.75 18.65
N ARG A 129 24.07 -18.27 17.50
CA ARG A 129 24.26 -17.62 16.21
C ARG A 129 23.48 -16.30 16.27
N VAL A 130 24.21 -15.19 16.36
CA VAL A 130 23.60 -13.86 16.43
C VAL A 130 22.91 -13.62 15.10
N LYS A 131 21.58 -13.51 15.12
CA LYS A 131 20.80 -13.16 13.93
C LYS A 131 20.98 -11.67 13.67
N GLU A 132 21.54 -11.33 12.51
CA GLU A 132 21.63 -9.94 12.07
C GLU A 132 20.26 -9.46 11.58
N ILE A 133 19.90 -8.23 11.94
CA ILE A 133 18.61 -7.63 11.59
C ILE A 133 18.89 -6.38 10.77
N LEU A 134 18.30 -6.31 9.59
CA LEU A 134 18.41 -5.13 8.74
C LEU A 134 17.54 -4.00 9.31
N ILE A 135 18.10 -2.80 9.40
CA ILE A 135 17.37 -1.60 9.81
C ILE A 135 17.77 -0.45 8.89
N PRO A 136 16.94 -0.11 7.89
CA PRO A 136 17.09 1.11 7.11
C PRO A 136 16.80 2.33 8.00
N ILE A 137 17.79 3.20 8.20
CA ILE A 137 17.66 4.36 9.10
C ILE A 137 17.46 5.63 8.28
N THR A 138 16.75 6.60 8.84
CA THR A 138 16.54 7.91 8.22
C THR A 138 17.89 8.57 7.88
N PRO A 139 18.02 9.19 6.69
CA PRO A 139 19.22 9.95 6.31
C PRO A 139 19.64 10.95 7.40
N GLY A 140 20.95 11.06 7.65
CA GLY A 140 21.50 11.94 8.69
C GLY A 140 21.45 11.38 10.12
N THR A 141 20.79 10.23 10.35
CA THR A 141 20.80 9.56 11.66
C THR A 141 22.05 8.70 11.80
N SER A 142 22.77 8.83 12.91
CA SER A 142 23.90 7.95 13.22
C SER A 142 23.41 6.51 13.48
N PRO A 143 24.07 5.47 12.94
CA PRO A 143 23.72 4.07 13.23
C PRO A 143 23.66 3.75 14.72
N ASP A 144 24.58 4.29 15.52
CA ASP A 144 24.61 4.06 16.97
C ASP A 144 23.43 4.73 17.68
N GLN A 145 23.03 5.92 17.21
CA GLN A 145 21.87 6.61 17.74
C GLN A 145 20.59 5.84 17.42
N ALA A 146 20.42 5.40 16.17
CA ALA A 146 19.27 4.59 15.76
C ALA A 146 19.20 3.28 16.55
N LYS A 147 20.34 2.59 16.72
CA LYS A 147 20.42 1.36 17.52
C LYS A 147 19.99 1.59 18.96
N ARG A 148 20.51 2.63 19.62
CA ARG A 148 20.10 3.00 20.99
C ARG A 148 18.63 3.35 21.08
N ASP A 149 18.08 4.07 20.11
CA ASP A 149 16.66 4.44 20.10
C ASP A 149 15.77 3.21 20.02
N ILE A 150 16.04 2.33 19.05
CA ILE A 150 15.29 1.09 18.83
C ILE A 150 15.38 0.21 20.08
N GLN A 151 16.57 -0.01 20.62
CA GLN A 151 16.78 -0.83 21.83
C GLN A 151 15.96 -0.35 23.03
N ARG A 152 15.78 0.97 23.20
CA ARG A 152 14.96 1.51 24.30
C ARG A 152 13.46 1.25 24.13
N ARG A 153 13.00 1.04 22.90
CA ARG A 153 11.58 0.92 22.56
C ARG A 153 11.11 -0.54 22.50
N LEU A 154 12.03 -1.49 22.35
CA LEU A 154 11.69 -2.92 22.26
C LEU A 154 10.96 -3.40 23.53
N LYS A 155 9.78 -4.01 23.36
CA LYS A 155 9.01 -4.64 24.45
C LYS A 155 9.59 -5.98 24.93
N GLY A 156 10.51 -6.58 24.18
CA GLY A 156 11.01 -7.92 24.45
C GLY A 156 11.85 -8.50 23.32
N PRO A 157 12.04 -9.83 23.27
CA PRO A 157 12.77 -10.49 22.19
C PRO A 157 12.07 -10.28 20.84
N LEU A 158 12.85 -10.26 19.76
CA LEU A 158 12.31 -10.15 18.40
C LEU A 158 11.56 -11.44 18.01
N PRO A 159 10.50 -11.34 17.18
CA PRO A 159 9.89 -12.51 16.56
C PRO A 159 10.93 -13.36 15.82
N ALA A 160 10.79 -14.68 15.86
CA ALA A 160 11.78 -15.61 15.28
C ALA A 160 12.05 -15.34 13.78
N ARG A 161 11.01 -14.93 13.06
CA ARG A 161 11.04 -14.62 11.62
C ARG A 161 11.39 -13.16 11.32
N CYS A 162 11.65 -12.32 12.32
CA CYS A 162 12.05 -10.93 12.08
C CYS A 162 13.44 -10.89 11.43
N ASP A 163 13.53 -10.34 10.23
CA ASP A 163 14.76 -10.19 9.44
C ASP A 163 15.07 -8.69 9.19
N LEU A 164 14.03 -7.86 9.26
CA LEU A 164 14.05 -6.44 8.96
C LEU A 164 13.18 -5.70 10.00
N ILE A 165 13.65 -4.55 10.49
CA ILE A 165 12.83 -3.60 11.26
C ILE A 165 12.66 -2.34 10.44
N MET A 166 11.41 -1.99 10.16
CA MET A 166 11.04 -0.74 9.53
C MET A 166 10.38 0.17 10.55
N GLN A 167 10.80 1.43 10.59
CA GLN A 167 10.16 2.46 11.39
C GLN A 167 9.10 3.15 10.55
N THR A 168 7.84 3.14 11.00
CA THR A 168 6.80 3.95 10.35
C THR A 168 7.01 5.43 10.69
N SER A 169 6.53 6.32 9.83
CA SER A 169 6.42 7.74 10.16
C SER A 169 5.22 7.92 11.09
N GLY A 170 5.46 8.10 12.39
CA GLY A 170 4.40 8.17 13.40
C GLY A 170 3.46 9.34 13.22
N SER A 171 2.16 9.03 13.23
CA SER A 171 1.14 9.94 13.74
C SER A 171 1.30 10.08 15.27
N GLN A 172 0.89 11.24 15.79
CA GLN A 172 0.74 11.63 17.21
C GLN A 172 1.99 11.71 18.12
N THR A 173 3.07 10.94 17.94
CA THR A 173 4.23 10.96 18.89
C THR A 173 5.59 11.33 18.29
N GLY A 174 5.67 11.48 16.96
CA GLY A 174 6.91 11.83 16.26
C GLY A 174 7.95 10.71 16.14
N THR A 175 7.73 9.53 16.73
CA THR A 175 8.68 8.40 16.70
C THR A 175 8.19 7.17 15.91
N GLY A 176 6.89 7.12 15.56
CA GLY A 176 6.27 6.05 14.76
C GLY A 176 6.41 4.64 15.31
N HIS A 177 5.90 3.64 14.60
CA HIS A 177 5.92 2.25 15.05
C HIS A 177 7.15 1.50 14.57
N LEU A 178 7.69 0.59 15.40
CA LEU A 178 8.71 -0.37 14.99
C LEU A 178 8.05 -1.65 14.47
N VAL A 179 8.10 -1.87 13.16
CA VAL A 179 7.46 -2.99 12.46
C VAL A 179 8.48 -4.08 12.16
N ALA A 180 8.26 -5.29 12.70
CA ALA A 180 9.06 -6.47 12.40
C ALA A 180 8.60 -7.14 11.10
N ILE A 181 9.51 -7.28 10.15
CA ILE A 181 9.24 -7.84 8.82
C ILE A 181 10.13 -9.06 8.61
N SER A 182 9.56 -10.13 8.04
CA SER A 182 10.33 -11.25 7.52
C SER A 182 10.72 -11.04 6.07
N ALA A 183 11.88 -11.54 5.67
CA ALA A 183 12.33 -11.49 4.28
C ALA A 183 11.36 -12.21 3.35
N ALA A 184 10.73 -13.30 3.83
CA ALA A 184 9.66 -14.00 3.13
C ALA A 184 8.44 -13.10 2.81
N ALA A 185 7.97 -12.29 3.77
CA ALA A 185 6.83 -11.39 3.54
C ALA A 185 7.19 -10.27 2.54
N LEU A 186 8.42 -9.75 2.64
CA LEU A 186 8.95 -8.75 1.71
C LEU A 186 9.01 -9.29 0.27
N VAL A 187 9.55 -10.50 0.08
CA VAL A 187 9.62 -11.20 -1.22
C VAL A 187 8.23 -11.52 -1.75
N SER A 188 7.31 -11.97 -0.88
CA SER A 188 5.93 -12.23 -1.28
C SER A 188 5.26 -10.98 -1.83
N SER A 189 5.41 -9.83 -1.17
CA SER A 189 4.83 -8.55 -1.62
C SER A 189 5.41 -8.12 -2.98
N ALA A 190 6.71 -8.30 -3.17
CA ALA A 190 7.36 -8.02 -4.45
C ALA A 190 6.82 -8.92 -5.58
N ARG A 191 6.77 -10.25 -5.38
CA ARG A 191 6.22 -11.20 -6.36
C ARG A 191 4.76 -10.93 -6.69
N SER A 192 3.93 -10.66 -5.69
CA SER A 192 2.51 -10.34 -5.91
C SER A 192 2.35 -9.07 -6.75
N THR A 193 3.24 -8.09 -6.60
CA THR A 193 3.26 -6.90 -7.47
C THR A 193 3.66 -7.29 -8.90
N LEU A 194 4.77 -8.02 -9.08
CA LEU A 194 5.28 -8.41 -10.40
C LEU A 194 4.31 -9.33 -11.15
N ALA A 195 3.59 -10.21 -10.46
CA ALA A 195 2.55 -11.04 -11.04
C ALA A 195 1.36 -10.23 -11.59
N MET A 196 1.11 -9.04 -11.02
CA MET A 196 0.04 -8.14 -11.46
C MET A 196 0.46 -7.24 -12.62
N ILE A 197 1.64 -6.63 -12.54
CA ILE A 197 2.06 -5.57 -13.48
C ILE A 197 3.15 -6.00 -14.46
N GLY A 198 3.72 -7.19 -14.30
CA GLY A 198 4.87 -7.68 -15.05
C GLY A 198 6.22 -7.36 -14.42
N GLU A 199 7.27 -7.95 -15.00
CA GLU A 199 8.66 -7.65 -14.68
C GLU A 199 9.22 -6.52 -15.56
N GLY A 200 10.37 -5.97 -15.16
CA GLY A 200 11.12 -4.99 -15.94
C GLY A 200 11.94 -4.04 -15.09
N ARG A 201 12.24 -2.85 -15.62
CA ARG A 201 13.20 -1.92 -15.03
C ARG A 201 12.49 -0.87 -14.17
N TRP A 202 12.93 -0.75 -12.92
CA TRP A 202 12.36 0.21 -11.99
C TRP A 202 13.14 1.52 -11.93
N ILE A 203 12.42 2.62 -11.74
CA ILE A 203 12.98 3.92 -11.33
C ILE A 203 12.73 4.07 -9.82
N LEU A 204 13.80 4.31 -9.07
CA LEU A 204 13.75 4.53 -7.62
C LEU A 204 13.75 6.03 -7.33
N ALA A 205 12.55 6.58 -7.08
CA ALA A 205 12.34 7.99 -6.69
C ALA A 205 11.76 8.14 -5.26
N LEU A 206 11.83 7.07 -4.46
CA LEU A 206 11.36 7.02 -3.07
C LEU A 206 12.50 6.62 -2.13
N PRO A 207 12.58 7.17 -0.91
CA PRO A 207 13.60 6.79 0.06
C PRO A 207 13.51 5.31 0.46
N VAL A 208 14.64 4.61 0.50
CA VAL A 208 14.72 3.17 0.81
C VAL A 208 14.60 2.84 2.30
N ASN A 209 14.53 3.86 3.16
CA ASN A 209 14.08 3.73 4.55
C ASN A 209 12.56 3.75 4.71
N HIS A 210 11.81 3.89 3.62
CA HIS A 210 10.37 3.67 3.58
C HIS A 210 10.06 2.40 2.77
N ILE A 211 8.98 1.71 3.13
CA ILE A 211 8.68 0.39 2.55
C ILE A 211 8.47 0.46 1.04
N GLY A 212 7.93 1.58 0.52
CA GLY A 212 7.75 1.79 -0.92
C GLY A 212 9.08 1.82 -1.69
N GLY A 213 10.07 2.57 -1.20
CA GLY A 213 11.41 2.61 -1.81
C GLY A 213 12.16 1.29 -1.64
N LEU A 214 12.03 0.64 -0.48
CA LEU A 214 12.61 -0.68 -0.26
C LEU A 214 12.03 -1.73 -1.22
N GLN A 215 10.72 -1.70 -1.47
CA GLN A 215 10.07 -2.61 -2.40
C GLN A 215 10.50 -2.41 -3.86
N VAL A 216 10.83 -1.18 -4.27
CA VAL A 216 11.47 -0.96 -5.58
C VAL A 216 12.80 -1.71 -5.68
N LEU A 217 13.62 -1.71 -4.62
CA LEU A 217 14.84 -2.50 -4.58
C LEU A 217 14.56 -4.00 -4.61
N THR A 218 13.64 -4.49 -3.77
CA THR A 218 13.29 -5.91 -3.71
C THR A 218 12.81 -6.44 -5.06
N ARG A 219 11.91 -5.71 -5.75
CA ARG A 219 11.40 -6.09 -7.07
C ARG A 219 12.50 -6.09 -8.14
N SER A 220 13.39 -5.10 -8.10
CA SER A 220 14.54 -5.06 -9.02
C SER A 220 15.46 -6.26 -8.81
N LEU A 221 15.75 -6.61 -7.56
CA LEU A 221 16.59 -7.77 -7.22
C LEU A 221 15.95 -9.09 -7.67
N ILE A 222 14.64 -9.29 -7.44
CA ILE A 222 13.92 -10.49 -7.89
C ILE A 222 13.94 -10.61 -9.42
N ALA A 223 13.69 -9.52 -10.13
CA ALA A 223 13.72 -9.48 -11.60
C ALA A 223 15.14 -9.46 -12.18
N GLY A 224 16.20 -9.53 -11.36
CA GLY A 224 17.60 -9.41 -11.79
C GLY A 224 17.97 -8.10 -12.48
N THR A 225 17.20 -7.03 -12.25
CA THR A 225 17.46 -5.70 -12.81
C THR A 225 18.11 -4.77 -11.80
N LYS A 226 18.76 -3.70 -12.30
CA LYS A 226 19.24 -2.59 -11.48
C LYS A 226 18.27 -1.42 -11.64
N PRO A 227 17.79 -0.82 -10.53
CA PRO A 227 16.91 0.33 -10.65
C PRO A 227 17.70 1.57 -11.10
N VAL A 228 17.03 2.46 -11.82
CA VAL A 228 17.54 3.80 -12.11
C VAL A 228 17.26 4.70 -10.90
N ILE A 229 18.32 5.10 -10.19
CA ILE A 229 18.21 5.87 -8.95
C ILE A 229 18.02 7.35 -9.27
N VAL A 230 17.01 7.97 -8.66
CA VAL A 230 16.79 9.42 -8.65
C VAL A 230 17.12 9.94 -7.26
N ASP A 231 18.16 10.76 -7.14
CA ASP A 231 18.58 11.28 -5.84
C ASP A 231 17.70 12.46 -5.40
N THR A 232 16.78 12.18 -4.48
CA THR A 232 15.87 13.15 -3.85
C THR A 232 16.37 13.68 -2.50
N THR A 233 17.66 13.51 -2.16
CA THR A 233 18.21 13.89 -0.84
C THR A 233 18.02 15.40 -0.55
N SER A 234 18.06 16.25 -1.58
CA SER A 234 17.80 17.69 -1.48
C SER A 234 16.35 18.08 -1.80
N GLY A 235 15.44 17.12 -1.74
CA GLY A 235 14.05 17.25 -2.18
C GLY A 235 13.82 16.70 -3.58
N PHE A 236 12.57 16.36 -3.86
CA PHE A 236 12.15 15.82 -5.15
C PHE A 236 12.10 16.91 -6.23
N ASN A 237 12.75 16.69 -7.37
CA ASN A 237 12.70 17.61 -8.52
C ASN A 237 12.21 16.86 -9.77
N PRO A 238 11.03 17.19 -10.32
CA PRO A 238 10.49 16.52 -11.51
C PRO A 238 11.45 16.48 -12.71
N LYS A 239 12.30 17.48 -12.90
CA LYS A 239 13.26 17.54 -14.02
C LYS A 239 14.29 16.41 -13.99
N GLN A 240 14.58 15.85 -12.82
CA GLN A 240 15.49 14.72 -12.70
C GLN A 240 14.88 13.42 -13.24
N LEU A 241 13.54 13.34 -13.37
CA LEU A 241 12.86 12.16 -13.88
C LEU A 241 13.09 11.97 -15.38
N VAL A 242 13.26 13.05 -16.16
CA VAL A 242 13.40 12.97 -17.62
C VAL A 242 14.56 12.03 -18.00
N ARG A 243 15.75 12.28 -17.47
CA ARG A 243 16.93 11.42 -17.69
C ARG A 243 16.77 10.02 -17.10
N ALA A 244 16.03 9.89 -16.00
CA ALA A 244 15.81 8.59 -15.38
C ALA A 244 14.89 7.71 -16.23
N VAL A 245 13.83 8.29 -16.78
CA VAL A 245 12.94 7.64 -17.75
C VAL A 245 13.72 7.25 -18.99
N GLU A 246 14.47 8.17 -19.61
CA GLU A 246 15.28 7.87 -20.81
C GLU A 246 16.21 6.67 -20.61
N ARG A 247 16.83 6.55 -19.43
CA ARG A 247 17.68 5.41 -19.08
C ARG A 247 16.89 4.14 -18.79
N ALA A 248 15.71 4.27 -18.19
CA ALA A 248 14.87 3.13 -17.88
C ALA A 248 14.24 2.52 -19.13
N THR A 249 13.90 3.36 -20.12
CA THR A 249 13.25 2.99 -21.39
C THR A 249 14.24 2.86 -22.57
N SER A 250 15.55 2.86 -22.30
CA SER A 250 16.56 2.77 -23.37
C SER A 250 16.50 1.45 -24.15
N ASP A 251 15.93 0.41 -23.54
CA ASP A 251 15.62 -0.86 -24.18
C ASP A 251 14.09 -0.98 -24.33
N PRO A 252 13.54 -0.85 -25.56
CA PRO A 252 12.09 -0.88 -25.78
C PRO A 252 11.46 -2.25 -25.51
N GLY A 253 12.26 -3.32 -25.40
CA GLY A 253 11.78 -4.65 -25.04
C GLY A 253 11.53 -4.86 -23.55
N ILE A 254 11.97 -3.91 -22.70
CA ILE A 254 11.85 -4.02 -21.24
C ILE A 254 10.90 -2.93 -20.72
N PRO A 255 9.74 -3.29 -20.15
CA PRO A 255 8.86 -2.35 -19.49
C PRO A 255 9.56 -1.56 -18.38
N ALA A 256 9.22 -0.27 -18.25
CA ALA A 256 9.75 0.60 -17.21
C ALA A 256 8.66 1.02 -16.23
N TYR A 257 8.99 1.01 -14.94
CA TYR A 257 8.05 1.27 -13.84
C TYR A 257 8.59 2.32 -12.88
N ILE A 258 7.69 3.07 -12.24
CA ILE A 258 8.04 3.98 -11.14
C ILE A 258 6.97 3.90 -10.04
N SER A 259 7.38 4.06 -8.79
CA SER A 259 6.46 4.29 -7.67
C SER A 259 6.57 5.74 -7.21
N LEU A 260 5.42 6.39 -7.03
CA LEU A 260 5.30 7.77 -6.60
C LEU A 260 4.29 7.90 -5.45
N VAL A 261 4.41 8.97 -4.67
CA VAL A 261 3.35 9.41 -3.75
C VAL A 261 2.48 10.51 -4.40
N PRO A 262 1.22 10.71 -3.97
CA PRO A 262 0.33 11.72 -4.55
C PRO A 262 0.93 13.13 -4.64
N THR A 263 1.72 13.54 -3.64
CA THR A 263 2.38 14.86 -3.66
C THR A 263 3.46 14.99 -4.74
N GLN A 264 4.15 13.90 -5.09
CA GLN A 264 5.06 13.89 -6.23
C GLN A 264 4.28 13.98 -7.55
N VAL A 265 3.17 13.26 -7.67
CA VAL A 265 2.30 13.31 -8.85
C VAL A 265 1.78 14.72 -9.10
N SER A 266 1.22 15.38 -8.08
CA SER A 266 0.79 16.79 -8.18
C SER A 266 1.94 17.67 -8.66
N ARG A 267 3.10 17.58 -8.01
CA ARG A 267 4.25 18.43 -8.36
C ARG A 267 4.74 18.22 -9.80
N ILE A 268 4.68 17.01 -10.33
CA ILE A 268 5.04 16.74 -11.74
C ILE A 268 4.01 17.36 -12.68
N LEU A 269 2.72 17.15 -12.41
CA LEU A 269 1.64 17.69 -13.23
C LEU A 269 1.56 19.22 -13.18
N ASP A 270 1.93 19.83 -12.05
CA ASP A 270 1.99 21.28 -11.86
C ASP A 270 3.22 21.90 -12.54
N GLU A 271 4.36 21.19 -12.57
CA GLU A 271 5.54 21.63 -13.35
C GLU A 271 5.27 21.59 -14.86
N GLY A 272 4.50 20.62 -15.34
CA GLY A 272 4.18 20.45 -16.76
C GLY A 272 5.41 20.06 -17.60
N GLY A 273 5.29 20.16 -18.93
CA GLY A 273 6.39 20.01 -19.89
C GLY A 273 7.07 18.63 -19.90
N GLU A 274 8.38 18.60 -20.11
CA GLU A 274 9.16 17.38 -20.34
C GLU A 274 8.99 16.30 -19.25
N PRO A 275 8.94 16.60 -17.93
CA PRO A 275 8.66 15.57 -16.92
C PRO A 275 7.33 14.85 -17.13
N VAL A 276 6.27 15.56 -17.51
CA VAL A 276 4.95 14.96 -17.76
C VAL A 276 4.99 14.06 -18.99
N GLU A 277 5.61 14.54 -20.06
CA GLU A 277 5.78 13.78 -21.31
C GLU A 277 6.68 12.55 -21.13
N ALA A 278 7.70 12.65 -20.27
CA ALA A 278 8.57 11.52 -19.95
C ALA A 278 7.78 10.41 -19.24
N LEU A 279 6.97 10.75 -18.24
CA LEU A 279 6.20 9.75 -17.49
C LEU A 279 5.17 9.01 -18.34
N ALA A 280 4.64 9.64 -19.39
CA ALA A 280 3.74 8.99 -20.35
C ALA A 280 4.40 7.84 -21.14
N LYS A 281 5.73 7.73 -21.13
CA LYS A 281 6.49 6.64 -21.79
C LYS A 281 6.63 5.39 -20.91
N LEU A 282 6.29 5.47 -19.63
CA LEU A 282 6.40 4.35 -18.70
C LEU A 282 5.25 3.37 -18.90
N HIS A 283 5.52 2.09 -18.64
CA HIS A 283 4.50 1.05 -18.73
C HIS A 283 3.47 1.20 -17.61
N THR A 284 3.93 1.40 -16.37
CA THR A 284 3.03 1.63 -15.22
C THR A 284 3.65 2.58 -14.21
N ILE A 285 2.84 3.51 -13.72
CA ILE A 285 3.14 4.40 -12.60
C ILE A 285 2.30 3.93 -11.40
N LEU A 286 2.95 3.38 -10.38
CA LEU A 286 2.29 3.05 -9.13
C LEU A 286 2.18 4.32 -8.28
N VAL A 287 0.98 4.60 -7.78
CA VAL A 287 0.75 5.74 -6.87
C VAL A 287 0.17 5.23 -5.56
N GLY A 288 0.79 5.58 -4.43
CA GLY A 288 0.29 5.13 -3.12
C GLY A 288 1.00 5.79 -1.94
N GLY A 289 0.79 5.21 -0.75
CA GLY A 289 1.33 5.73 0.51
C GLY A 289 0.57 6.91 1.12
N ALA A 290 -0.42 7.44 0.40
CA ALA A 290 -1.44 8.37 0.86
C ALA A 290 -2.66 8.30 -0.08
N ALA A 291 -3.76 8.97 0.29
CA ALA A 291 -4.95 9.05 -0.54
C ALA A 291 -4.64 9.65 -1.92
N PHE A 292 -5.05 8.95 -2.98
CA PHE A 292 -4.93 9.40 -4.35
C PHE A 292 -6.30 9.86 -4.85
N THR A 293 -6.53 11.17 -4.84
CA THR A 293 -7.86 11.73 -5.08
C THR A 293 -8.29 11.58 -6.53
N THR A 294 -9.61 11.51 -6.75
CA THR A 294 -10.20 11.45 -8.10
C THR A 294 -9.71 12.59 -8.99
N PHE A 295 -9.61 13.81 -8.45
CA PHE A 295 -9.06 14.97 -9.17
C PHE A 295 -7.64 14.74 -9.69
N LEU A 296 -6.76 14.17 -8.87
CA LEU A 296 -5.38 13.93 -9.25
C LEU A 296 -5.25 12.75 -10.23
N ALA A 297 -6.08 11.72 -10.05
CA ALA A 297 -6.20 10.60 -10.97
C ALA A 297 -6.64 11.05 -12.37
N ASP A 298 -7.66 11.92 -12.44
CA ASP A 298 -8.16 12.47 -13.70
C ASP A 298 -7.10 13.32 -14.42
N ARG A 299 -6.34 14.14 -13.68
CA ARG A 299 -5.21 14.90 -14.26
C ARG A 299 -4.11 13.99 -14.80
N ALA A 300 -3.74 12.94 -14.06
CA ALA A 300 -2.73 11.99 -14.51
C ALA A 300 -3.20 11.22 -15.77
N LYS A 301 -4.47 10.81 -15.79
CA LYS A 301 -5.08 10.17 -16.96
C LYS A 301 -5.12 11.10 -18.18
N ALA A 302 -5.48 12.38 -17.99
CA ALA A 302 -5.46 13.39 -19.05
C ALA A 302 -4.05 13.64 -19.61
N ALA A 303 -3.01 13.43 -18.80
CA ALA A 303 -1.61 13.47 -19.22
C ALA A 303 -1.14 12.19 -19.96
N GLY A 304 -2.03 11.23 -20.18
CA GLY A 304 -1.72 9.97 -20.88
C GLY A 304 -0.97 8.95 -20.03
N TRP A 305 -0.97 9.09 -18.71
CA TRP A 305 -0.27 8.17 -17.81
C TRP A 305 -1.09 6.90 -17.56
N HIS A 306 -0.40 5.75 -17.56
CA HIS A 306 -0.96 4.50 -17.04
C HIS A 306 -0.69 4.42 -15.53
N VAL A 307 -1.65 4.87 -14.73
CA VAL A 307 -1.56 4.89 -13.26
C VAL A 307 -2.29 3.69 -12.68
N VAL A 308 -1.66 3.03 -11.71
CA VAL A 308 -2.29 2.05 -10.84
C VAL A 308 -2.23 2.56 -9.41
N GLU A 309 -3.40 2.75 -8.80
CA GLU A 309 -3.52 3.14 -7.40
C GLU A 309 -3.16 1.96 -6.52
N THR A 310 -2.35 2.20 -5.48
CA THR A 310 -1.88 1.17 -4.56
C THR A 310 -2.25 1.52 -3.12
N TYR A 311 -2.89 0.58 -2.45
CA TYR A 311 -3.12 0.61 -1.01
C TYR A 311 -2.25 -0.43 -0.30
N GLY A 312 -1.62 0.03 0.77
CA GLY A 312 -0.74 -0.76 1.62
C GLY A 312 0.06 0.12 2.55
N MET A 313 0.80 -0.53 3.43
CA MET A 313 1.50 0.08 4.54
C MET A 313 2.78 -0.71 4.85
N THR A 314 3.54 -0.28 5.85
CA THR A 314 4.74 -1.01 6.29
C THR A 314 4.37 -2.40 6.80
N GLU A 315 3.24 -2.51 7.47
CA GLU A 315 2.66 -3.71 8.06
C GLU A 315 2.20 -4.74 7.01
N THR A 316 2.02 -4.33 5.76
CA THR A 316 1.74 -5.21 4.61
C THR A 316 2.96 -5.37 3.70
N CYS A 317 4.14 -4.96 4.17
CA CYS A 317 5.40 -4.99 3.42
C CYS A 317 5.30 -4.30 2.04
N GLY A 318 4.47 -3.26 1.89
CA GLY A 318 4.22 -2.57 0.63
C GLY A 318 2.76 -2.64 0.20
N GLY A 319 2.49 -2.31 -1.07
CA GLY A 319 1.13 -2.36 -1.62
C GLY A 319 0.57 -3.79 -1.66
N CYS A 320 -0.66 -3.97 -1.20
CA CYS A 320 -1.35 -5.26 -1.13
C CYS A 320 -2.72 -5.26 -1.85
N VAL A 321 -3.22 -4.08 -2.22
CA VAL A 321 -4.45 -3.87 -2.99
C VAL A 321 -4.16 -2.84 -4.09
N TYR A 322 -4.47 -3.18 -5.35
CA TYR A 322 -4.15 -2.37 -6.53
C TYR A 322 -5.45 -2.10 -7.28
N ASP A 323 -5.79 -0.83 -7.53
CA ASP A 323 -7.09 -0.38 -8.08
C ASP A 323 -8.30 -1.01 -7.37
N GLY A 324 -8.21 -1.09 -6.03
CA GLY A 324 -9.20 -1.71 -5.16
C GLY A 324 -9.16 -3.25 -5.15
N MET A 325 -8.40 -3.92 -6.01
CA MET A 325 -8.32 -5.37 -6.08
C MET A 325 -7.20 -5.94 -5.20
N PRO A 326 -7.47 -6.90 -4.30
CA PRO A 326 -6.42 -7.56 -3.53
C PRO A 326 -5.43 -8.30 -4.44
N LEU A 327 -4.14 -8.13 -4.17
CA LEU A 327 -3.11 -8.88 -4.87
C LEU A 327 -3.11 -10.36 -4.46
N VAL A 328 -2.52 -11.21 -5.31
CA VAL A 328 -2.33 -12.65 -5.01
C VAL A 328 -1.68 -12.84 -3.63
N GLY A 329 -2.23 -13.74 -2.83
CA GLY A 329 -1.78 -13.99 -1.46
C GLY A 329 -2.33 -13.01 -0.41
N THR A 330 -3.11 -12.01 -0.82
CA THR A 330 -3.80 -11.06 0.08
C THR A 330 -5.30 -11.31 0.08
N GLN A 331 -5.91 -11.22 1.25
CA GLN A 331 -7.34 -11.10 1.43
C GLN A 331 -7.65 -9.87 2.27
N VAL A 332 -8.73 -9.19 1.90
CA VAL A 332 -9.22 -8.02 2.61
C VAL A 332 -10.69 -8.20 2.93
N SER A 333 -11.11 -7.61 4.04
CA SER A 333 -12.51 -7.52 4.44
C SER A 333 -12.71 -6.26 5.27
N THR A 334 -13.96 -5.91 5.56
CA THR A 334 -14.32 -4.79 6.42
C THR A 334 -15.21 -5.30 7.56
N VAL A 335 -14.88 -4.94 8.80
CA VAL A 335 -15.72 -5.20 9.97
C VAL A 335 -16.18 -3.86 10.52
N GLY A 336 -17.48 -3.57 10.35
CA GLY A 336 -17.96 -2.19 10.42
C GLY A 336 -17.34 -1.37 9.29
N ASP A 337 -16.71 -0.26 9.63
CA ASP A 337 -15.95 0.61 8.72
C ASP A 337 -14.45 0.24 8.65
N THR A 338 -13.95 -0.63 9.53
CA THR A 338 -12.50 -0.88 9.66
C THR A 338 -12.01 -1.93 8.67
N VAL A 339 -10.91 -1.63 7.97
CA VAL A 339 -10.27 -2.53 6.99
C VAL A 339 -9.42 -3.58 7.71
N TRP A 340 -9.63 -4.84 7.36
CA TRP A 340 -8.92 -6.00 7.90
C TRP A 340 -8.20 -6.71 6.77
N ILE A 341 -6.95 -7.09 7.01
CA ILE A 341 -6.08 -7.70 5.99
C ILE A 341 -5.52 -9.01 6.54
N THR A 342 -5.48 -10.05 5.71
CA THR A 342 -4.72 -11.28 5.98
C THR A 342 -3.98 -11.71 4.74
N GLY A 343 -2.81 -12.33 4.88
CA GLY A 343 -2.03 -12.75 3.73
C GLY A 343 -0.57 -12.98 4.02
N THR A 344 0.16 -13.37 2.98
CA THR A 344 1.59 -13.68 3.03
C THR A 344 2.48 -12.44 3.13
N THR A 345 1.92 -11.25 2.94
CA THR A 345 2.61 -9.95 2.94
C THR A 345 2.63 -9.27 4.31
N LEU A 346 1.94 -9.83 5.31
CA LEU A 346 1.84 -9.23 6.64
C LEU A 346 3.17 -9.25 7.40
N MET A 347 3.38 -8.20 8.19
CA MET A 347 4.43 -8.12 9.22
C MET A 347 4.31 -9.25 10.24
N GLU A 348 5.38 -9.47 11.00
CA GLU A 348 5.36 -10.42 12.12
C GLU A 348 4.67 -9.83 13.36
N ASP A 349 5.06 -8.62 13.78
CA ASP A 349 4.43 -7.87 14.87
C ASP A 349 4.96 -6.42 14.96
N TYR A 350 4.30 -5.59 15.79
CA TYR A 350 4.91 -4.39 16.34
C TYR A 350 5.86 -4.74 17.50
N LEU A 351 7.01 -4.09 17.54
CA LEU A 351 8.09 -4.40 18.51
C LEU A 351 8.04 -3.56 19.78
N GLU A 352 7.08 -2.66 19.90
CA GLU A 352 7.05 -1.65 20.97
C GLU A 352 6.05 -1.98 22.05
N ILE A 353 6.25 -1.36 23.21
CA ILE A 353 5.27 -1.36 24.29
C ILE A 353 4.06 -0.56 23.78
N PRO A 354 2.86 -1.17 23.68
CA PRO A 354 1.66 -0.46 23.26
C PRO A 354 1.37 0.71 24.20
N ALA A 355 0.78 1.78 23.67
CA ALA A 355 0.30 2.86 24.54
C ALA A 355 -0.81 2.33 25.49
N PRO A 356 -1.01 2.94 26.66
CA PRO A 356 -2.09 2.53 27.56
C PRO A 356 -3.45 2.55 26.85
N GLY A 357 -4.14 1.41 26.83
CA GLY A 357 -5.43 1.24 26.17
C GLY A 357 -5.37 0.83 24.69
N GLU A 358 -4.18 0.66 24.12
CA GLU A 358 -4.01 0.15 22.76
C GLU A 358 -4.20 -1.38 22.75
N GLU A 359 -5.23 -1.83 22.04
CA GLU A 359 -5.50 -3.26 21.84
C GLU A 359 -4.55 -3.87 20.81
N THR A 360 -4.37 -5.18 20.88
CA THR A 360 -3.65 -5.91 19.83
C THR A 360 -4.31 -5.67 18.46
N PRO A 361 -3.55 -5.36 17.41
CA PRO A 361 -4.11 -5.24 16.06
C PRO A 361 -4.41 -6.61 15.45
N TRP A 362 -4.09 -7.70 16.16
CA TRP A 362 -4.21 -9.06 15.67
C TRP A 362 -5.47 -9.74 16.16
N ILE A 363 -6.22 -10.32 15.24
CA ILE A 363 -7.41 -11.11 15.52
C ILE A 363 -7.27 -12.47 14.84
N GLN A 364 -7.50 -13.54 15.60
CA GLN A 364 -7.50 -14.89 15.07
C GLN A 364 -8.91 -15.26 14.60
N MET A 365 -9.07 -15.60 13.33
CA MET A 365 -10.35 -16.10 12.77
C MET A 365 -10.10 -17.44 12.08
N GLY A 366 -10.48 -18.53 12.77
CA GLY A 366 -10.16 -19.88 12.32
C GLY A 366 -8.64 -20.08 12.20
N PRO A 367 -8.13 -20.59 11.06
CA PRO A 367 -6.69 -20.80 10.88
C PRO A 367 -5.92 -19.53 10.50
N ARG A 368 -6.61 -18.40 10.23
CA ARG A 368 -5.99 -17.18 9.71
C ARG A 368 -5.83 -16.12 10.78
N ARG A 369 -4.67 -15.48 10.79
CA ARG A 369 -4.39 -14.28 11.56
C ARG A 369 -4.71 -13.05 10.71
N TRP A 370 -5.62 -12.22 11.19
CA TRP A 370 -6.02 -10.98 10.55
C TRP A 370 -5.37 -9.80 11.25
N PHE A 371 -4.91 -8.85 10.45
CA PHE A 371 -4.43 -7.55 10.88
C PHE A 371 -5.58 -6.54 10.75
N LYS A 372 -6.02 -6.01 11.89
CA LYS A 372 -6.93 -4.88 11.99
C LYS A 372 -6.13 -3.62 11.76
N THR A 373 -6.37 -2.97 10.62
CA THR A 373 -5.72 -1.70 10.30
C THR A 373 -6.34 -0.55 11.10
N SER A 374 -5.68 0.61 11.06
CA SER A 374 -6.26 1.89 11.49
C SER A 374 -6.89 2.63 10.31
N ASP A 375 -7.24 1.91 9.24
CA ASP A 375 -7.86 2.45 8.05
C ASP A 375 -9.31 2.01 7.95
N THR A 376 -10.10 2.87 7.33
CA THR A 376 -11.53 2.69 7.11
C THR A 376 -11.82 2.50 5.63
N GLY A 377 -12.83 1.70 5.32
CA GLY A 377 -13.19 1.38 3.96
C GLY A 377 -14.46 0.54 3.88
N ARG A 378 -14.86 0.26 2.64
CA ARG A 378 -15.98 -0.61 2.32
C ARG A 378 -15.65 -1.53 1.15
N MET A 379 -16.28 -2.70 1.15
CA MET A 379 -16.22 -3.61 0.01
C MET A 379 -17.32 -3.28 -1.01
N GLU A 380 -16.95 -3.11 -2.27
CA GLU A 380 -17.84 -3.01 -3.43
C GLU A 380 -17.58 -4.21 -4.35
N GLY A 381 -18.32 -5.30 -4.11
CA GLY A 381 -17.99 -6.60 -4.70
C GLY A 381 -16.61 -7.07 -4.23
N PRO A 382 -15.67 -7.40 -5.14
CA PRO A 382 -14.31 -7.78 -4.76
C PRO A 382 -13.39 -6.57 -4.49
N ARG A 383 -13.84 -5.34 -4.78
CA ARG A 383 -13.03 -4.13 -4.64
C ARG A 383 -13.12 -3.56 -3.23
N LEU A 384 -11.99 -3.19 -2.68
CA LEU A 384 -11.89 -2.40 -1.47
C LEU A 384 -11.79 -0.92 -1.83
N ILE A 385 -12.72 -0.12 -1.29
CA ILE A 385 -12.68 1.34 -1.38
C ILE A 385 -12.21 1.89 -0.03
N ILE A 386 -11.05 2.54 -0.02
CA ILE A 386 -10.50 3.17 1.18
C ILE A 386 -11.17 4.52 1.40
N GLN A 387 -11.62 4.76 2.63
CA GLN A 387 -12.35 5.98 3.01
C GLN A 387 -11.49 6.93 3.84
N GLY A 388 -10.36 6.48 4.39
CA GLY A 388 -9.46 7.28 5.22
C GLY A 388 -9.04 6.54 6.48
N ARG A 389 -8.46 7.23 7.46
CA ARG A 389 -8.05 6.59 8.71
C ARG A 389 -9.11 6.68 9.81
N THR A 390 -9.12 5.69 10.70
CA THR A 390 -10.00 5.64 11.87
C THR A 390 -9.75 6.80 12.84
N ASP A 391 -8.51 7.26 12.97
CA ASP A 391 -8.15 8.42 13.79
C ASP A 391 -8.35 9.77 13.10
N ASP A 392 -8.70 9.75 11.81
CA ASP A 392 -9.08 10.93 11.01
C ASP A 392 -10.61 11.10 10.90
N VAL A 393 -11.37 10.35 11.72
CA VAL A 393 -12.83 10.48 11.83
C VAL A 393 -13.19 11.57 12.82
N ILE A 394 -13.90 12.59 12.34
CA ILE A 394 -14.44 13.69 13.11
C ILE A 394 -15.86 13.32 13.56
N ASN A 395 -16.12 13.34 14.86
CA ASN A 395 -17.43 13.05 15.42
C ASN A 395 -18.20 14.36 15.65
N THR A 396 -19.04 14.74 14.70
CA THR A 396 -19.78 16.01 14.71
C THR A 396 -21.29 15.78 14.77
N GLY A 397 -21.94 16.24 15.85
CA GLY A 397 -23.40 16.11 16.01
C GLY A 397 -23.91 14.67 15.98
N GLY A 398 -23.11 13.72 16.45
CA GLY A 398 -23.44 12.29 16.40
C GLY A 398 -23.20 11.62 15.04
N VAL A 399 -22.65 12.34 14.05
CA VAL A 399 -22.28 11.82 12.74
C VAL A 399 -20.76 11.63 12.67
N LYS A 400 -20.33 10.47 12.17
CA LYS A 400 -18.93 10.21 11.80
C LYS A 400 -18.64 10.84 10.45
N VAL A 401 -17.72 11.78 10.41
CA VAL A 401 -17.27 12.48 9.21
C VAL A 401 -15.81 12.11 8.95
N HIS A 402 -15.52 11.46 7.84
CA HIS A 402 -14.13 11.20 7.44
C HIS A 402 -13.52 12.48 6.86
N ALA A 403 -12.43 12.95 7.47
CA ALA A 403 -11.74 14.16 7.01
C ALA A 403 -11.34 14.10 5.53
N SER A 404 -10.85 12.95 5.08
CA SER A 404 -10.49 12.66 3.68
C SER A 404 -11.63 12.84 2.69
N ALA A 405 -12.85 12.40 3.04
CA ALA A 405 -14.01 12.60 2.17
C ALA A 405 -14.34 14.09 2.00
N VAL A 406 -14.27 14.85 3.10
CA VAL A 406 -14.45 16.31 3.07
C VAL A 406 -13.36 17.00 2.25
N GLU A 407 -12.10 16.55 2.39
CA GLU A 407 -10.97 17.04 1.60
C GLU A 407 -11.17 16.80 0.11
N GLU A 408 -11.59 15.59 -0.29
CA GLU A 408 -11.84 15.23 -1.69
C GLU A 408 -12.96 16.07 -2.29
N ALA A 409 -14.11 16.18 -1.62
CA ALA A 409 -15.23 17.01 -2.08
C ALA A 409 -14.82 18.49 -2.20
N ALA A 410 -14.03 19.01 -1.25
CA ALA A 410 -13.56 20.39 -1.29
C ALA A 410 -12.52 20.66 -2.40
N LEU A 411 -11.69 19.66 -2.77
CA LEU A 411 -10.71 19.78 -3.85
C LEU A 411 -11.35 19.94 -5.23
N THR A 412 -12.64 19.62 -5.38
CA THR A 412 -13.39 19.87 -6.62
C THR A 412 -13.70 21.35 -6.85
N VAL A 413 -13.55 22.20 -5.82
CA VAL A 413 -13.91 23.62 -5.87
C VAL A 413 -12.78 24.44 -6.50
N PRO A 414 -13.05 25.17 -7.61
CA PRO A 414 -12.06 26.07 -8.22
C PRO A 414 -11.52 27.09 -7.21
N GLY A 415 -10.20 27.21 -7.14
CA GLY A 415 -9.49 28.07 -6.18
C GLY A 415 -8.96 27.33 -4.94
N VAL A 416 -9.30 26.06 -4.74
CA VAL A 416 -8.67 25.21 -3.71
C VAL A 416 -7.41 24.56 -4.29
N GLY A 417 -6.24 24.88 -3.74
CA GLY A 417 -4.97 24.28 -4.15
C GLY A 417 -4.62 23.04 -3.32
N ARG A 418 -4.64 23.19 -1.99
CA ARG A 418 -4.48 22.07 -1.03
C ARG A 418 -5.42 22.27 0.13
N ILE A 419 -5.81 21.18 0.79
CA ILE A 419 -6.67 21.23 1.96
C ILE A 419 -6.25 20.17 2.98
N CYS A 420 -6.45 20.48 4.26
CA CYS A 420 -6.40 19.53 5.38
C CYS A 420 -7.63 19.76 6.25
N VAL A 421 -8.36 18.70 6.55
CA VAL A 421 -9.54 18.73 7.41
C VAL A 421 -9.22 18.08 8.74
N VAL A 422 -9.58 18.76 9.83
CA VAL A 422 -9.35 18.33 11.21
C VAL A 422 -10.59 18.55 12.06
N GLY A 423 -10.75 17.73 13.09
CA GLY A 423 -11.74 17.95 14.14
C GLY A 423 -11.20 18.93 15.18
N LEU A 424 -11.99 19.94 15.53
CA LEU A 424 -11.71 20.81 16.68
C LEU A 424 -12.76 20.59 17.79
N PRO A 425 -12.38 20.42 19.06
CA PRO A 425 -13.33 20.23 20.15
C PRO A 425 -14.35 21.38 20.24
N ASP A 426 -15.63 21.03 20.39
CA ASP A 426 -16.74 21.97 20.48
C ASP A 426 -17.84 21.47 21.41
N ALA A 427 -18.34 22.37 22.26
CA ALA A 427 -19.29 22.03 23.32
C ALA A 427 -20.67 21.60 22.78
N ARG A 428 -21.05 22.00 21.57
CA ARG A 428 -22.36 21.72 20.98
C ARG A 428 -22.32 20.48 20.08
N TRP A 429 -21.27 20.34 19.29
CA TRP A 429 -21.18 19.33 18.25
C TRP A 429 -20.25 18.17 18.61
N GLY A 430 -19.55 18.23 19.75
CA GLY A 430 -18.45 17.32 20.06
C GLY A 430 -17.19 17.79 19.34
N GLU A 431 -17.21 17.73 18.01
CA GLU A 431 -16.15 18.27 17.14
C GLU A 431 -16.72 19.13 16.00
N LEU A 432 -16.00 20.21 15.65
CA LEU A 432 -16.23 21.01 14.45
C LEU A 432 -15.38 20.46 13.30
N VAL A 433 -16.03 20.19 12.17
CA VAL A 433 -15.32 19.96 10.90
C VAL A 433 -14.65 21.27 10.49
N THR A 434 -13.32 21.28 10.52
CA THR A 434 -12.48 22.45 10.28
C THR A 434 -11.55 22.20 9.11
N ALA A 435 -11.56 23.09 8.10
CA ALA A 435 -10.71 23.00 6.92
C ALA A 435 -9.61 24.06 6.95
N LEU A 436 -8.35 23.64 6.81
CA LEU A 436 -7.23 24.51 6.47
C LEU A 436 -6.99 24.44 4.97
N VAL A 437 -7.05 25.56 4.28
CA VAL A 437 -7.02 25.65 2.83
C VAL A 437 -5.82 26.47 2.37
N VAL A 438 -5.00 25.88 1.52
CA VAL A 438 -4.01 26.60 0.70
C VAL A 438 -4.70 26.94 -0.62
N PRO A 439 -4.87 28.23 -0.95
CA PRO A 439 -5.51 28.61 -2.20
C PRO A 439 -4.68 28.18 -3.43
N GLY A 440 -5.36 27.88 -4.52
CA GLY A 440 -4.73 27.63 -5.82
C GLY A 440 -4.14 28.92 -6.40
N GLN A 441 -3.19 28.81 -7.33
CA GLN A 441 -2.55 29.99 -7.92
C GLN A 441 -3.52 30.87 -8.72
N ASP A 442 -4.59 30.28 -9.27
CA ASP A 442 -5.60 30.98 -10.07
C ASP A 442 -6.79 31.50 -9.25
N VAL A 443 -6.68 31.52 -7.92
CA VAL A 443 -7.77 32.01 -7.07
C VAL A 443 -7.94 33.52 -7.23
N ASP A 444 -9.19 33.94 -7.42
CA ASP A 444 -9.54 35.37 -7.34
C ASP A 444 -9.34 35.87 -5.91
N VAL A 445 -8.53 36.91 -5.74
CA VAL A 445 -8.18 37.50 -4.43
C VAL A 445 -9.43 38.04 -3.72
N ASP A 446 -10.44 38.48 -4.47
CA ASP A 446 -11.70 38.95 -3.90
C ASP A 446 -12.46 37.82 -3.18
N LEU A 447 -12.26 36.55 -3.57
CA LEU A 447 -12.84 35.38 -2.89
C LEU A 447 -12.13 35.05 -1.57
N LEU A 448 -10.93 35.61 -1.35
CA LEU A 448 -10.15 35.47 -0.12
C LEU A 448 -10.39 36.63 0.87
N ALA A 449 -10.80 37.80 0.36
CA ALA A 449 -10.99 39.01 1.17
C ALA A 449 -11.96 38.84 2.37
N PRO A 450 -13.10 38.11 2.25
CA PRO A 450 -13.98 37.83 3.39
C PRO A 450 -13.37 36.90 4.46
N LEU A 451 -12.19 36.31 4.20
CA LEU A 451 -11.49 35.35 5.08
C LEU A 451 -10.31 36.00 5.82
N MET A 452 -9.86 37.19 5.38
CA MET A 452 -8.72 37.92 5.95
C MET A 452 -9.12 39.03 6.94
N GLY A 453 -10.41 39.38 7.02
CA GLY A 453 -10.97 40.33 8.00
C GLY A 453 -11.67 39.61 9.16
N SER A 454 -11.19 39.80 10.39
CA SER A 454 -11.73 39.21 11.64
C SER A 454 -13.22 39.53 11.92
N PRO A 455 -13.87 38.95 12.95
CA PRO A 455 -14.28 37.57 13.19
C PRO A 455 -15.77 37.36 12.88
N ALA A 456 -16.26 37.97 11.79
CA ALA A 456 -17.67 37.96 11.43
C ALA A 456 -17.86 38.01 9.91
N SER A 457 -17.71 36.88 9.23
CA SER A 457 -18.48 36.62 8.00
C SER A 457 -19.97 36.39 8.32
N LEU A 458 -20.50 37.09 9.33
CA LEU A 458 -21.93 37.23 9.57
C LEU A 458 -22.46 38.05 8.40
N GLY A 459 -23.20 37.35 7.53
CA GLY A 459 -23.72 37.84 6.26
C GLY A 459 -24.08 39.32 6.25
N VAL A 460 -23.70 39.99 5.17
CA VAL A 460 -24.18 41.33 4.86
C VAL A 460 -25.70 41.25 4.90
N ARG A 461 -26.35 42.06 5.74
CA ARG A 461 -27.81 42.21 5.68
C ARG A 461 -28.11 42.83 4.32
N GLY A 462 -28.78 42.08 3.44
CA GLY A 462 -29.36 42.63 2.23
C GLY A 462 -30.36 43.74 2.58
N ALA A 463 -30.71 44.57 1.60
CA ALA A 463 -31.71 45.63 1.77
C ALA A 463 -33.09 45.12 2.24
N ASP A 464 -33.32 43.82 2.15
CA ASP A 464 -34.50 43.05 2.57
C ASP A 464 -34.39 42.45 3.99
N GLY A 465 -33.26 42.65 4.68
CA GLY A 465 -33.01 42.11 6.01
C GLY A 465 -32.58 40.63 6.03
N GLN A 466 -32.41 39.98 4.88
CA GLN A 466 -31.85 38.62 4.82
C GLN A 466 -30.33 38.64 4.97
N ARG A 467 -29.77 37.66 5.69
CA ARG A 467 -28.31 37.47 5.75
C ARG A 467 -27.86 36.83 4.44
N VAL A 468 -27.23 37.61 3.58
CA VAL A 468 -26.57 37.08 2.38
C VAL A 468 -25.14 36.72 2.76
N GLU A 469 -24.81 35.43 2.65
CA GLU A 469 -23.45 34.94 2.82
C GLU A 469 -22.60 35.48 1.66
N PRO A 470 -21.50 36.21 1.91
CA PRO A 470 -20.66 36.72 0.82
C PRO A 470 -20.14 35.58 -0.03
N ASP A 471 -20.19 35.73 -1.35
CA ASP A 471 -19.52 34.80 -2.26
C ASP A 471 -18.02 34.82 -1.94
N SER A 472 -17.51 33.69 -1.45
CA SER A 472 -16.17 33.53 -0.93
C SER A 472 -15.72 32.11 -1.15
N LEU A 473 -14.41 31.87 -1.18
CA LEU A 473 -13.88 30.52 -1.34
C LEU A 473 -14.41 29.58 -0.24
N ALA A 474 -14.54 30.08 1.00
CA ALA A 474 -15.09 29.30 2.11
C ALA A 474 -16.57 28.92 1.91
N ALA A 475 -17.41 29.86 1.48
CA ALA A 475 -18.82 29.58 1.20
C ALA A 475 -18.99 28.55 0.07
N ARG A 476 -18.15 28.65 -0.97
CA ARG A 476 -18.13 27.69 -2.09
C ARG A 476 -17.71 26.30 -1.65
N ILE A 477 -16.62 26.19 -0.86
CA ILE A 477 -16.20 24.91 -0.25
C ILE A 477 -17.32 24.30 0.57
N ARG A 478 -17.91 25.07 1.49
CA ARG A 478 -18.99 24.57 2.34
C ARG A 478 -20.19 24.10 1.53
N THR A 479 -20.57 24.85 0.50
CA THR A 479 -21.70 24.53 -0.37
C THR A 479 -21.45 23.24 -1.16
N ALA A 480 -20.27 23.11 -1.78
CA ALA A 480 -19.91 21.92 -2.55
C ALA A 480 -19.88 20.66 -1.67
N VAL A 481 -19.16 20.71 -0.54
CA VAL A 481 -19.11 19.59 0.42
C VAL A 481 -20.50 19.25 0.95
N GLY A 482 -21.30 20.27 1.29
CA GLY A 482 -22.65 20.06 1.80
C GLY A 482 -23.60 19.44 0.78
N ALA A 483 -23.44 19.77 -0.51
CA ALA A 483 -24.23 19.19 -1.60
C ALA A 483 -23.85 17.73 -1.88
N GLU A 484 -22.57 17.39 -1.79
CA GLU A 484 -22.05 16.05 -2.11
C GLU A 484 -22.21 15.06 -0.94
N LEU A 485 -21.79 15.47 0.26
CA LEU A 485 -21.69 14.59 1.43
C LEU A 485 -22.78 14.88 2.49
N GLY A 486 -23.56 15.93 2.30
CA GLY A 486 -24.60 16.36 3.24
C GLY A 486 -24.11 17.35 4.30
N ALA A 487 -25.07 17.97 4.99
CA ALA A 487 -24.84 19.14 5.84
C ALA A 487 -23.90 18.90 7.04
N ALA A 488 -23.79 17.66 7.54
CA ALA A 488 -22.91 17.32 8.66
C ALA A 488 -21.41 17.36 8.27
N HIS A 489 -21.09 17.10 7.00
CA HIS A 489 -19.74 17.09 6.45
C HIS A 489 -19.25 18.48 6.07
N ALA A 490 -20.17 19.42 5.82
CA ALA A 490 -19.84 20.78 5.42
C ALA A 490 -19.02 21.50 6.51
N PRO A 491 -17.78 21.96 6.23
CA PRO A 491 -16.93 22.60 7.23
C PRO A 491 -17.60 23.80 7.87
N ARG A 492 -17.58 23.84 9.21
CA ARG A 492 -18.10 24.99 9.98
C ARG A 492 -17.03 26.02 10.23
N VAL A 493 -15.77 25.63 10.12
CA VAL A 493 -14.61 26.51 10.25
C VAL A 493 -13.73 26.32 9.03
N ILE A 494 -13.36 27.42 8.37
CA ILE A 494 -12.45 27.41 7.22
C ILE A 494 -11.36 28.46 7.45
N ILE A 495 -10.11 28.05 7.27
CA ILE A 495 -8.93 28.86 7.57
C ILE A 495 -8.02 28.84 6.35
N ILE A 496 -7.65 30.01 5.86
CA ILE A 496 -6.69 30.13 4.77
C ILE A 496 -5.27 30.12 5.34
N VAL A 497 -4.43 29.24 4.82
CA VAL A 497 -3.01 29.13 5.18
C VAL A 497 -2.13 29.21 3.94
N GLN A 498 -0.90 29.71 4.09
CA GLN A 498 0.05 29.75 2.96
C GLN A 498 0.58 28.36 2.61
N GLN A 499 0.71 27.47 3.60
CA GLN A 499 1.15 26.10 3.43
C GLN A 499 0.58 25.22 4.54
N LEU A 500 0.39 23.93 4.24
CA LEU A 500 0.07 22.92 5.24
C LEU A 500 1.35 22.46 5.95
N PRO A 501 1.31 22.22 7.27
CA PRO A 501 2.43 21.63 7.99
C PRO A 501 2.68 20.19 7.49
N LEU A 502 3.94 19.76 7.41
CA LEU A 502 4.32 18.46 6.82
C LEU A 502 5.19 17.61 7.77
N LEU A 503 5.00 16.29 7.71
CA LEU A 503 5.86 15.24 8.27
C LEU A 503 6.66 14.58 7.13
N GLY A 504 7.99 14.52 7.26
CA GLY A 504 8.85 13.81 6.31
C GLY A 504 8.63 14.23 4.84
N PRO A 505 8.76 13.31 3.86
CA PRO A 505 8.60 13.64 2.44
C PRO A 505 7.10 13.75 2.05
N GLY A 506 6.45 14.85 2.45
CA GLY A 506 5.18 15.30 1.87
C GLY A 506 3.88 14.85 2.55
N LYS A 507 3.92 14.15 3.69
CA LYS A 507 2.71 13.84 4.47
C LYS A 507 2.29 15.09 5.26
N VAL A 508 0.99 15.38 5.39
CA VAL A 508 0.52 16.51 6.22
C VAL A 508 0.60 16.17 7.71
N ASP A 509 1.10 17.09 8.53
CA ASP A 509 1.05 16.99 9.99
C ASP A 509 -0.30 17.49 10.50
N ARG A 510 -1.25 16.56 10.67
CA ARG A 510 -2.62 16.88 11.10
C ARG A 510 -2.70 17.43 12.52
N HIS A 511 -1.75 17.07 13.40
CA HIS A 511 -1.74 17.59 14.76
C HIS A 511 -1.31 19.06 14.78
N GLU A 512 -0.23 19.39 14.07
CA GLU A 512 0.16 20.78 13.90
C GLU A 512 -0.91 21.57 13.12
N ALA A 513 -1.58 20.95 12.15
CA ALA A 513 -2.71 21.58 11.45
C ALA A 513 -3.86 21.90 12.42
N ALA A 514 -4.22 20.98 13.33
CA ALA A 514 -5.22 21.23 14.36
C ALA A 514 -4.78 22.33 15.34
N ALA A 515 -3.51 22.36 15.72
CA ALA A 515 -2.95 23.41 16.59
C ALA A 515 -2.97 24.78 15.92
N ILE A 516 -2.59 24.88 14.63
CA ILE A 516 -2.73 26.08 13.80
C ILE A 516 -4.20 26.48 13.75
N ALA A 517 -5.10 25.55 13.41
CA ALA A 517 -6.52 25.84 13.26
C ALA A 517 -7.15 26.38 14.56
N GLN A 518 -6.82 25.78 15.71
CA GLN A 518 -7.30 26.24 17.00
C GLN A 518 -6.78 27.64 17.35
N ARG A 519 -5.53 27.95 16.99
CA ARG A 519 -4.91 29.27 17.21
C ARG A 519 -5.56 30.35 16.37
N GLU A 520 -5.78 30.07 15.08
CA GLU A 520 -6.44 30.98 14.14
C GLU A 520 -7.92 31.21 14.49
N LEU A 521 -8.63 30.14 14.89
CA LEU A 521 -10.01 30.24 15.38
C LEU A 521 -10.11 31.11 16.63
N ARG A 522 -9.23 30.91 17.63
CA ARG A 522 -9.19 31.74 18.85
C ARG A 522 -8.82 33.19 18.57
N ALA A 523 -7.97 33.42 17.56
CA ALA A 523 -7.58 34.75 17.15
C ALA A 523 -8.63 35.46 16.28
N GLY A 524 -9.76 34.79 15.98
CA GLY A 524 -10.82 35.35 15.14
C GLY A 524 -10.39 35.56 13.69
N ARG A 525 -9.43 34.77 13.20
CA ARG A 525 -8.92 34.80 11.81
C ARG A 525 -9.43 33.61 10.98
N ALA A 526 -10.50 32.98 11.44
CA ALA A 526 -11.17 31.89 10.76
C ALA A 526 -12.52 32.36 10.23
N TRP A 527 -12.92 31.82 9.10
CA TRP A 527 -14.29 31.87 8.64
C TRP A 527 -15.12 30.85 9.43
N VAL A 528 -16.26 31.26 9.97
CA VAL A 528 -17.10 30.42 10.85
C VAL A 528 -18.57 30.51 10.44
N ARG A 529 -19.27 29.36 10.45
CA ARG A 529 -20.71 29.28 10.15
C ARG A 529 -21.59 28.88 11.33
#